data_AF-A0A519HBK8-F1
#
_entry.id   AF-A0A519HBK8-F1
#
_cell.length_a   1.000
_cell.length_b   1.000
_cell.length_c   1.000
_cell.angle_alpha   90.00
_cell.angle_beta   90.00
_cell.angle_gamma   90.00
#
_symmetry.space_group_name_H-M   'P 1'
#
loop_
_entity.id
_entity.type
_entity.pdbx_description
1 polymer ?
#
loop_
_entity_poly.entity_id
_entity_poly.type
_entity_poly.pdbx_seq_one_letter_code
_entity_poly.pdbx_strand_id
1 'polypeptide(L)' 'MSEWKSGFYHIAVAANVPIVLSVLDYKRKTMSIAAVIHPTGNYEEDLPLIQAHYTHAAGKHPAKT' A
#
# COMPACT_ATOMS: atom_id res chain seq x y z
N MET A 1 -6.51 -11.97 11.31
CA MET A 1 -6.15 -10.92 10.34
C MET A 1 -4.66 -10.72 10.43
N SER A 2 -3.92 -10.99 9.36
CA SER A 2 -2.47 -10.76 9.33
C SER A 2 -2.21 -9.27 9.27
N GLU A 3 -1.54 -8.75 10.29
CA GLU A 3 -1.08 -7.37 10.35
C GLU A 3 -0.13 -7.07 9.18
N TRP A 4 -0.27 -5.89 8.57
CA TRP A 4 0.64 -5.45 7.52
C TRP A 4 2.04 -5.25 8.10
N LYS A 5 3.06 -5.66 7.35
CA LYS A 5 4.45 -5.39 7.74
C LYS A 5 4.71 -3.88 7.65
N SER A 6 4.99 -3.22 8.77
CA SER A 6 5.20 -1.76 8.83
C SER A 6 6.60 -1.30 8.39
N GLY A 7 7.53 -2.21 8.12
CA GLY A 7 8.93 -1.88 7.82
C GLY A 7 9.11 -0.90 6.66
N PHE A 8 8.31 -1.01 5.60
CA PHE A 8 8.37 -0.07 4.46
C PHE A 8 8.05 1.37 4.89
N TYR A 9 7.09 1.53 5.80
CA TYR A 9 6.63 2.82 6.29
C TYR A 9 7.70 3.46 7.17
N HIS A 10 8.27 2.70 8.11
CA HIS A 10 9.34 3.21 8.97
C HIS A 10 10.59 3.62 8.18
N ILE A 11 10.95 2.88 7.14
CA ILE A 11 12.06 3.26 6.24
C ILE A 11 11.74 4.58 5.55
N ALA A 12 10.54 4.75 5.00
CA ALA A 12 10.14 5.96 4.30
C ALA A 12 10.13 7.20 5.21
N VAL A 13 9.58 7.07 6.42
CA VAL A 13 9.58 8.13 7.44
C VAL A 13 11.01 8.48 7.86
N ALA A 14 11.85 7.50 8.17
CA ALA A 14 13.22 7.73 8.62
C ALA A 14 14.11 8.37 7.55
N ALA A 15 13.89 8.02 6.29
CA ALA A 15 14.62 8.57 5.14
C ALA A 15 14.00 9.87 4.59
N ASN A 16 12.82 10.28 5.08
CA ASN A 16 12.03 11.40 4.58
C ASN A 16 11.79 11.33 3.06
N VAL A 17 11.34 10.16 2.58
CA VAL A 17 11.06 9.91 1.16
C VAL A 17 9.58 9.54 0.94
N PRO A 18 9.00 9.89 -0.22
CA PRO A 18 7.63 9.50 -0.54
C PRO A 18 7.49 8.01 -0.80
N ILE A 19 6.30 7.48 -0.53
CA ILE A 19 5.88 6.11 -0.83
C ILE A 19 5.05 6.14 -2.12
N VAL A 20 5.49 5.42 -3.15
CA VAL A 20 4.72 5.26 -4.40
C VAL A 20 3.89 3.98 -4.31
N LEU A 21 2.57 4.12 -4.39
CA LEU A 21 1.64 3.00 -4.38
C LEU A 21 1.46 2.49 -5.81
N SER A 22 1.92 1.28 -6.07
CA SER A 22 1.59 0.53 -7.28
C SER A 22 0.57 -0.56 -6.96
N VAL A 23 -0.42 -0.71 -7.84
CA VAL A 23 -1.52 -1.66 -7.69
C VAL A 23 -1.48 -2.62 -8.87
N LEU A 24 -1.50 -3.91 -8.57
CA LEU A 24 -1.58 -5.00 -9.53
C LEU A 24 -2.97 -5.62 -9.46
N ASP A 25 -3.77 -5.41 -10.50
CA ASP A 25 -5.07 -6.07 -10.65
C ASP A 25 -4.93 -7.25 -11.62
N TYR A 26 -4.87 -8.47 -11.06
CA TYR A 26 -4.73 -9.70 -11.82
C TYR A 26 -6.00 -10.11 -12.56
N LYS A 27 -7.18 -9.64 -12.14
CA LYS A 27 -8.44 -9.89 -12.86
C LYS A 27 -8.44 -9.14 -14.18
N ARG A 28 -7.95 -7.89 -14.20
CA ARG A 28 -7.87 -7.04 -15.39
C ARG A 28 -6.53 -7.15 -16.14
N LYS A 29 -5.53 -7.79 -15.54
CA LYS A 29 -4.14 -7.85 -16.05
C LYS A 29 -3.53 -6.46 -16.27
N THR A 30 -3.81 -5.54 -15.35
CA THR A 30 -3.33 -4.15 -15.40
C THR A 30 -2.45 -3.81 -14.21
N MET A 31 -1.50 -2.92 -14.42
CA MET A 31 -0.74 -2.26 -13.36
C MET A 31 -1.04 -0.76 -13.41
N SER A 32 -1.24 -0.15 -12.24
CA SER A 32 -1.42 1.29 -12.11
C SER A 32 -0.56 1.86 -10.99
N ILE A 33 -0.07 3.08 -11.19
CA ILE A 33 0.47 3.90 -10.11
C ILE A 33 -0.72 4.65 -9.50
N ALA A 34 -1.11 4.25 -8.29
CA ALA A 34 -2.37 4.68 -7.67
C ALA A 34 -2.23 6.00 -6.91
N ALA A 35 -1.08 6.23 -6.25
CA ALA A 35 -0.81 7.45 -5.51
C ALA A 35 0.68 7.60 -5.19
N VAL A 36 1.06 8.81 -4.78
CA VAL A 36 2.31 9.11 -4.10
C VAL A 36 1.95 9.71 -2.75
N ILE A 37 2.37 9.06 -1.67
CA ILE A 37 2.06 9.47 -0.29
C ILE A 37 3.33 9.94 0.38
N HIS A 38 3.27 11.10 0.99
CA HIS A 38 4.31 11.56 1.92
C HIS A 38 3.86 11.15 3.32
N PRO A 39 4.53 10.18 3.96
CA PRO A 39 4.06 9.68 5.24
C PRO A 39 4.15 10.77 6.31
N THR A 40 3.12 10.87 7.14
CA THR A 40 3.00 11.89 8.21
C THR A 40 3.87 11.54 9.42
N GLY A 41 4.29 10.28 9.53
CA GLY A 41 4.90 9.70 10.72
C GLY A 41 3.89 9.01 11.63
N ASN A 42 2.58 9.20 11.42
CA ASN A 42 1.52 8.51 12.15
C ASN A 42 1.02 7.28 11.37
N TYR A 43 1.58 6.11 11.69
CA TYR A 43 1.26 4.87 10.98
C TYR A 43 -0.24 4.50 11.03
N GLU A 44 -0.89 4.74 12.17
CA GLU A 44 -2.30 4.38 12.39
C GLU A 44 -3.25 5.22 11.53
N GLU A 45 -2.87 6.47 11.22
CA GLU A 45 -3.66 7.35 10.35
C GLU A 45 -3.34 7.14 8.86
N ASP A 46 -2.08 6.87 8.53
CA ASP A 46 -1.64 6.72 7.15
C ASP A 46 -1.99 5.35 6.56
N LEU A 47 -1.96 4.27 7.37
CA LEU A 47 -2.18 2.91 6.88
C LEU A 47 -3.58 2.71 6.26
N PRO A 48 -4.70 3.17 6.86
CA PRO A 48 -6.02 3.07 6.25
C PRO A 48 -6.10 3.79 4.89
N LEU A 49 -5.43 4.93 4.75
CA LEU A 49 -5.38 5.69 3.49
C LEU A 49 -4.62 4.91 2.42
N ILE A 50 -3.47 4.33 2.77
CA ILE A 50 -2.70 3.46 1.88
C ILE A 50 -3.55 2.25 1.45
N GLN A 51 -4.20 1.58 2.40
CA GLN A 51 -4.99 0.38 2.14
C GLN A 51 -6.21 0.65 1.24
N ALA A 52 -6.83 1.82 1.35
CA ALA A 52 -7.97 2.21 0.53
C ALA A 52 -7.67 2.08 -0.98
N HIS A 53 -6.43 2.35 -1.40
CA HIS A 53 -6.01 2.23 -2.80
C HIS A 53 -5.96 0.78 -3.32
N TYR A 54 -5.93 -0.23 -2.45
CA TYR A 54 -5.87 -1.64 -2.84
C TYR A 54 -7.23 -2.36 -2.85
N THR A 55 -8.26 -1.76 -2.23
CA THR A 55 -9.58 -2.39 -2.00
C THR A 55 -10.30 -2.88 -3.27
N HIS A 56 -10.02 -2.27 -4.42
CA HIS A 56 -10.69 -2.57 -5.68
C HIS A 56 -9.93 -3.59 -6.55
N ALA A 57 -8.69 -3.94 -6.19
CA ALA A 57 -7.83 -4.79 -7.00
C ALA A 57 -7.92 -6.25 -6.59
N ALA A 58 -7.92 -7.16 -7.58
CA ALA A 58 -7.87 -8.59 -7.32
C ALA A 58 -6.42 -9.08 -7.30
N GLY A 59 -5.97 -9.62 -6.16
CA GLY A 59 -4.68 -10.30 -6.05
C GLY A 59 -4.62 -11.57 -6.91
N LYS A 60 -3.41 -12.00 -7.29
CA LYS A 60 -3.19 -13.24 -8.06
C LYS A 60 -3.68 -14.49 -7.34
N HIS A 61 -3.57 -14.49 -6.01
CA HIS A 61 -3.98 -15.57 -5.12
C HIS A 61 -4.89 -15.01 -4.02
N PRO A 62 -6.17 -14.72 -4.34
CA PRO A 62 -7.07 -14.03 -3.41
C PRO A 62 -7.37 -14.87 -2.15
N ALA A 63 -7.24 -16.20 -2.21
CA ALA A 63 -7.40 -17.09 -1.05
C ALA A 63 -6.24 -17.02 -0.03
N LYS A 64 -5.19 -16.25 -0.30
CA LYS A 64 -4.01 -16.07 0.59
C LYS A 64 -3.85 -14.62 1.09
N THR A 65 -4.89 -13.79 0.93
CA THR A 65 -4.90 -12.37 1.32
C THR A 65 -5.56 -12.18 2.67
#